data_AF-A0A9E3VDD7-F1
#
_entry.id   AF-A0A9E3VDD7-F1
#
_cell.length_a   1.000
_cell.length_b   1.000
_cell.length_c   1.000
_cell.angle_alpha   90.00
_cell.angle_beta   90.00
_cell.angle_gamma   90.00
#
_symmetry.space_group_name_H-M   'P 1'
#
loop_
_entity.id
_entity.type
_entity.pdbx_description
1 polymer ?
#
loop_
_entity_poly.entity_id
_entity_poly.type
_entity_poly.pdbx_seq_one_letter_code
_entity_poly.pdbx_strand_id
1 'polypeptide(L)'
;MDVAKLGADVAPRFSDLPYTFKPAIELALQAAVDGVWNGSILTLPSARAEHFEGIGTVPAFRRLTEYGWDKDAPPLLHTRRVLFRLLAEDQDRSLLFEFAPTKGKVEEELLLVHRQAVRESAGAALAGAGFEADPRLRGLARRTLDRITDYLRSPLAEKPWIRSGNKQVLHPEAFPPSIHALHLLAHMPHFQSEHYEAMEMLYEYLTRPLPRQESVQQIGTALVPMPQLVLGDLLPHRNAVEDDVPAALAWLELMARLGFLRRNENWSKMFERFVDDCDRSGVWHPHKGMAMPRSANPYVWPMFPLEVTHGGDERWVDVTFRIGLIARLSGRPIDLI
;
A
#
# COMPACT_ATOMS: atom_id res chain seq x y z
N MET A 1 39.92 -5.51 20.74
CA MET A 1 39.64 -6.32 19.55
C MET A 1 39.52 -5.34 18.40
N ASP A 2 40.60 -5.16 17.64
CA ASP A 2 40.56 -4.35 16.41
C ASP A 2 39.75 -5.12 15.37
N VAL A 3 38.55 -4.61 15.06
CA VAL A 3 37.75 -5.10 13.95
C VAL A 3 38.45 -4.67 12.67
N ALA A 4 38.74 -5.62 11.80
CA ALA A 4 39.52 -5.43 10.57
C ALA A 4 39.04 -4.18 9.80
N LYS A 5 39.89 -3.15 9.71
CA LYS A 5 39.68 -2.01 8.82
C LYS A 5 39.81 -2.51 7.39
N LEU A 6 38.70 -2.57 6.68
CA LEU A 6 38.68 -2.83 5.24
C LEU A 6 39.34 -1.66 4.51
N GLY A 7 40.24 -1.96 3.58
CA GLY A 7 40.98 -0.95 2.80
C GLY A 7 40.08 -0.09 1.91
N ALA A 8 40.58 1.08 1.51
CA ALA A 8 39.83 2.08 0.74
C ALA A 8 39.24 1.55 -0.60
N ASP A 9 39.83 0.50 -1.17
CA ASP A 9 39.37 -0.14 -2.42
C ASP A 9 38.15 -1.06 -2.26
N VAL A 10 37.66 -1.29 -1.04
CA VAL A 10 36.48 -2.14 -0.77
C VAL A 10 35.17 -1.35 -0.86
N ALA A 11 35.23 -0.01 -0.81
CA ALA A 11 34.05 0.86 -0.80
C ALA A 11 33.05 0.63 -1.96
N PRO A 12 33.46 0.48 -3.23
CA PRO A 12 32.50 0.29 -4.32
C PRO A 12 31.86 -1.11 -4.35
N ARG A 13 32.38 -2.09 -3.60
CA ARG A 13 31.81 -3.45 -3.48
C ARG A 13 30.94 -3.62 -2.25
N PHE A 14 30.90 -2.64 -1.36
CA PHE A 14 30.11 -2.72 -0.13
C PHE A 14 28.61 -2.55 -0.41
N SER A 15 28.24 -1.81 -1.46
CA SER A 15 26.88 -1.69 -1.98
C SER A 15 26.33 -2.99 -2.56
N ASP A 16 27.21 -3.91 -2.98
CA ASP A 16 26.82 -5.20 -3.55
C ASP A 16 26.48 -6.24 -2.45
N LEU A 17 26.81 -5.93 -1.19
CA LEU A 17 26.48 -6.80 -0.07
C LEU A 17 25.00 -6.64 0.31
N PRO A 18 24.26 -7.75 0.51
CA PRO A 18 22.91 -7.67 1.05
C PRO A 18 22.90 -6.89 2.36
N TYR A 19 21.82 -6.13 2.58
CA TYR A 19 21.59 -5.38 3.82
C TYR A 19 22.58 -4.24 4.11
N THR A 20 23.27 -3.69 3.11
CA THR A 20 24.14 -2.51 3.30
C THR A 20 23.53 -1.19 2.85
N PHE A 21 22.31 -1.20 2.29
CA PHE A 21 21.60 0.02 1.95
C PHE A 21 21.26 0.81 3.21
N LYS A 22 21.95 1.95 3.40
CA LYS A 22 21.92 2.74 4.63
C LYS A 22 20.51 3.09 5.11
N PRO A 23 19.58 3.60 4.27
CA PRO A 23 18.21 3.90 4.71
C PRO A 23 17.46 2.67 5.25
N ALA A 24 17.69 1.50 4.67
CA ALA A 24 17.05 0.28 5.13
C ALA A 24 17.60 -0.16 6.49
N ILE A 25 18.92 -0.02 6.71
CA ILE A 25 19.52 -0.26 8.04
C ILE A 25 18.97 0.74 9.06
N GLU A 26 18.92 2.03 8.74
CA GLU A 26 18.40 3.07 9.63
C GLU A 26 16.95 2.81 10.02
N LEU A 27 16.10 2.44 9.06
CA LEU A 27 14.72 2.06 9.32
C LEU A 27 14.65 0.79 10.19
N ALA A 28 15.44 -0.23 9.89
CA ALA A 28 15.48 -1.48 10.65
C ALA A 28 15.90 -1.28 12.12
N LEU A 29 16.84 -0.38 12.38
CA LEU A 29 17.33 -0.07 13.74
C LEU A 29 16.29 0.64 14.61
N GLN A 30 15.24 1.21 14.01
CA GLN A 30 14.14 1.84 14.77
C GLN A 30 13.11 0.83 15.30
N ALA A 31 13.19 -0.44 14.89
CA ALA A 31 12.33 -1.49 15.43
C ALA A 31 12.61 -1.68 16.92
N ALA A 32 11.55 -1.67 17.74
CA ALA A 32 11.69 -2.10 19.13
C ALA A 32 11.90 -3.62 19.21
N VAL A 33 12.33 -4.11 20.38
CA VAL A 33 12.64 -5.54 20.62
C VAL A 33 11.42 -6.45 20.41
N ASP A 34 10.21 -5.90 20.56
CA ASP A 34 8.95 -6.60 20.31
C ASP A 34 8.54 -6.62 18.82
N GLY A 35 9.31 -5.99 17.94
CA GLY A 35 9.05 -5.90 16.51
C GLY A 35 8.04 -4.82 16.12
N VAL A 36 7.84 -3.81 16.97
CA VAL A 36 6.95 -2.67 16.72
C VAL A 36 7.79 -1.41 16.48
N TRP A 37 7.42 -0.59 15.49
CA TRP A 37 8.00 0.74 15.30
C TRP A 37 7.13 1.77 16.00
N ASN A 38 7.77 2.66 16.76
CA ASN A 38 7.14 3.80 17.43
C ASN A 38 5.90 3.46 18.30
N GLY A 39 5.71 2.21 18.70
CA GLY A 39 4.48 1.77 19.37
C GLY A 39 3.20 1.99 18.56
N SER A 40 3.29 2.09 17.23
CA SER A 40 2.17 2.41 16.33
C SER A 40 2.12 1.46 15.13
N ILE A 41 0.97 1.41 14.44
CA ILE A 41 0.73 0.46 13.35
C ILE A 41 0.70 1.11 11.97
N LEU A 42 -0.07 2.18 11.76
CA LEU A 42 -0.31 2.83 10.47
C LEU A 42 0.28 4.24 10.36
N THR A 43 0.87 4.76 11.44
CA THR A 43 1.43 6.12 11.50
C THR A 43 2.51 6.33 10.44
N LEU A 44 2.52 7.51 9.82
CA LEU A 44 3.57 7.95 8.90
C LEU A 44 4.41 9.08 9.49
N PRO A 45 5.67 9.25 9.06
CA PRO A 45 6.50 10.37 9.49
C PRO A 45 5.85 11.69 9.08
N SER A 46 5.95 12.68 9.95
CA SER A 46 5.47 14.03 9.64
C SER A 46 6.36 14.69 8.59
N ALA A 47 5.88 15.73 7.90
CA ALA A 47 6.70 16.52 6.97
C ALA A 47 7.91 17.21 7.65
N ARG A 48 7.95 17.26 8.98
CA ARG A 48 9.05 17.83 9.78
C ARG A 48 9.93 16.76 10.43
N ALA A 49 9.60 15.48 10.25
CA ALA A 49 10.32 14.38 10.87
C ALA A 49 11.75 14.29 10.31
N GLU A 50 12.70 13.95 11.17
CA GLU A 50 14.04 13.59 10.70
C GLU A 50 14.02 12.13 10.21
N HIS A 51 14.16 11.96 8.90
CA HIS A 51 14.16 10.65 8.22
C HIS A 51 12.89 9.82 8.49
N PHE A 52 13.00 8.74 9.28
CA PHE A 52 11.92 7.80 9.57
C PHE A 52 11.26 8.03 10.94
N GLU A 53 11.60 9.12 11.63
CA GLU A 53 11.06 9.40 12.95
C GLU A 53 9.52 9.35 12.98
N GLY A 54 9.00 8.60 13.94
CA GLY A 54 7.56 8.44 14.15
C GLY A 54 6.87 7.40 13.26
N ILE A 55 7.60 6.73 12.35
CA ILE A 55 7.05 5.70 11.46
C ILE A 55 6.35 4.58 12.24
N GLY A 56 5.22 4.12 11.73
CA GLY A 56 4.49 2.96 12.25
C GLY A 56 4.94 1.64 11.64
N THR A 57 4.52 0.56 12.29
CA THR A 57 4.99 -0.81 12.01
C THR A 57 4.67 -1.30 10.59
N VAL A 58 3.44 -1.13 10.09
CA VAL A 58 3.05 -1.58 8.75
C VAL A 58 3.83 -0.85 7.64
N PRO A 59 3.87 0.50 7.60
CA PRO A 59 4.61 1.18 6.54
C PRO A 59 6.12 0.94 6.64
N ALA A 60 6.70 0.80 7.85
CA ALA A 60 8.10 0.39 8.01
C ALA A 60 8.37 -1.02 7.45
N PHE A 61 7.56 -2.01 7.83
CA PHE A 61 7.67 -3.39 7.36
C PHE A 61 7.56 -3.49 5.83
N ARG A 62 6.57 -2.80 5.25
CA ARG A 62 6.41 -2.73 3.78
C ARG A 62 7.62 -2.11 3.12
N ARG A 63 8.13 -0.98 3.64
CA ARG A 63 9.29 -0.29 3.06
C ARG A 63 10.57 -1.13 3.12
N LEU A 64 10.80 -1.86 4.22
CA LEU A 64 11.92 -2.82 4.29
C LEU A 64 11.78 -3.94 3.25
N THR A 65 10.55 -4.42 3.01
CA THR A 65 10.28 -5.40 1.96
C THR A 65 10.56 -4.83 0.57
N GLU A 66 10.20 -3.57 0.32
CA GLU A 66 10.52 -2.85 -0.92
C GLU A 66 12.02 -2.59 -1.09
N TYR A 67 12.77 -2.43 0.01
CA TYR A 67 14.23 -2.44 0.01
C TYR A 67 14.85 -3.82 -0.20
N GLY A 68 14.05 -4.85 -0.46
CA GLY A 68 14.52 -6.21 -0.73
C GLY A 68 14.94 -6.99 0.51
N TRP A 69 14.56 -6.56 1.71
CA TRP A 69 14.84 -7.35 2.91
C TRP A 69 14.01 -8.63 2.93
N ASP A 70 14.68 -9.76 3.18
CA ASP A 70 14.01 -11.04 3.27
C ASP A 70 13.07 -11.08 4.49
N LYS A 71 11.91 -11.70 4.33
CA LYS A 71 10.88 -11.85 5.38
C LYS A 71 11.39 -12.54 6.65
N ASP A 72 12.48 -13.31 6.55
CA ASP A 72 13.15 -13.99 7.65
C ASP A 72 14.38 -13.21 8.17
N ALA A 73 14.59 -11.96 7.73
CA ALA A 73 15.56 -11.05 8.33
C ALA A 73 15.17 -10.69 9.77
N PRO A 74 16.14 -10.49 10.70
CA PRO A 74 15.84 -10.35 12.13
C PRO A 74 14.79 -9.28 12.48
N PRO A 75 14.80 -8.05 11.92
CA PRO A 75 13.76 -7.06 12.21
C PRO A 75 12.36 -7.49 11.75
N LEU A 76 12.26 -8.18 10.61
CA LEU A 76 10.98 -8.63 10.06
C LEU A 76 10.43 -9.87 10.79
N LEU A 77 11.29 -10.75 11.32
CA LEU A 77 10.89 -11.94 12.08
C LEU A 77 10.10 -11.59 13.36
N HIS A 78 10.54 -10.60 14.12
CA HIS A 78 9.84 -10.17 15.34
C HIS A 78 8.49 -9.53 14.99
N THR A 79 8.50 -8.64 14.01
CA THR A 79 7.33 -7.92 13.49
C THR A 79 6.26 -8.86 12.97
N ARG A 80 6.66 -9.92 12.27
CA ARG A 80 5.77 -10.96 11.74
C ARG A 80 4.85 -11.53 12.82
N ARG A 81 5.36 -11.74 14.05
CA ARG A 81 4.56 -12.26 15.16
C ARG A 81 3.44 -11.31 15.55
N VAL A 82 3.74 -10.01 15.59
CA VAL A 82 2.76 -8.95 15.88
C VAL A 82 1.71 -8.90 14.77
N LEU A 83 2.13 -8.85 13.50
CA LEU A 83 1.21 -8.79 12.36
C LEU A 83 0.26 -10.00 12.31
N PHE A 84 0.76 -11.22 12.54
CA PHE A 84 -0.12 -12.41 12.59
C PHE A 84 -1.06 -12.40 13.79
N ARG A 85 -0.66 -11.83 14.93
CA ARG A 85 -1.55 -11.67 16.09
C ARG A 85 -2.73 -10.77 15.74
N LEU A 86 -2.53 -9.73 14.93
CA LEU A 86 -3.61 -8.85 14.48
C LEU A 86 -4.66 -9.61 13.66
N LEU A 87 -4.24 -10.61 12.88
CA LEU A 87 -5.16 -11.44 12.07
C LEU A 87 -6.06 -12.36 12.91
N ALA A 88 -5.68 -12.67 14.15
CA ALA A 88 -6.35 -13.64 15.01
C ALA A 88 -7.67 -13.15 15.63
N GLU A 89 -8.16 -11.97 15.23
CA GLU A 89 -9.34 -11.31 15.78
C GLU A 89 -9.34 -11.09 17.30
N ASP A 90 -8.14 -11.06 17.89
CA ASP A 90 -7.91 -10.73 19.30
C ASP A 90 -8.51 -9.33 19.63
N GLN A 91 -9.28 -9.29 20.72
CA GLN A 91 -9.99 -8.11 21.21
C GLN A 91 -9.18 -7.35 22.26
N ASP A 92 -7.94 -7.74 22.52
CA ASP A 92 -6.99 -6.98 23.32
C ASP A 92 -6.94 -5.52 22.82
N ARG A 93 -7.06 -4.59 23.76
CA ARG A 93 -7.10 -3.15 23.49
C ARG A 93 -5.73 -2.63 23.06
N SER A 94 -4.64 -3.27 23.48
CA SER A 94 -3.30 -2.86 23.07
C SER A 94 -3.07 -3.03 21.57
N LEU A 95 -3.82 -3.91 20.91
CA LEU A 95 -3.73 -4.18 19.48
C LEU A 95 -4.43 -3.12 18.61
N LEU A 96 -5.07 -2.11 19.23
CA LEU A 96 -5.58 -0.94 18.52
C LEU A 96 -4.49 0.13 18.29
N PHE A 97 -3.34 0.04 18.95
CA PHE A 97 -2.22 0.98 18.82
C PHE A 97 -2.67 2.44 18.91
N GLU A 98 -2.41 3.28 17.90
CA GLU A 98 -2.83 4.68 17.85
C GLU A 98 -4.36 4.88 17.91
N PHE A 99 -5.15 3.84 17.63
CA PHE A 99 -6.61 3.88 17.74
C PHE A 99 -7.11 3.45 19.13
N ALA A 100 -6.20 3.09 20.05
CA ALA A 100 -6.59 2.77 21.41
C ALA A 100 -7.15 4.04 22.09
N PRO A 101 -8.34 3.97 22.71
CA PRO A 101 -8.94 5.13 23.37
C PRO A 101 -8.06 5.59 24.53
N THR A 102 -7.57 6.82 24.47
CA THR A 102 -6.71 7.40 25.52
C THR A 102 -7.53 7.92 26.72
N LYS A 103 -8.76 8.38 26.49
CA LYS A 103 -9.71 8.84 27.52
C LYS A 103 -11.16 8.63 27.08
N GLY A 104 -12.03 8.33 28.03
CA GLY A 104 -13.48 8.24 27.80
C GLY A 104 -13.95 6.92 27.18
N LYS A 105 -15.27 6.75 27.10
CA LYS A 105 -15.90 5.62 26.43
C LYS A 105 -15.98 5.94 24.94
N VAL A 106 -15.39 5.08 24.11
CA VAL A 106 -15.52 5.15 22.64
C VAL A 106 -16.63 4.18 22.21
N GLU A 107 -17.33 4.53 21.14
CA GLU A 107 -18.38 3.70 20.54
C GLU A 107 -17.79 2.39 20.01
N GLU A 108 -18.48 1.27 20.24
CA GLU A 108 -17.98 -0.05 19.88
C GLU A 108 -17.83 -0.20 18.36
N GLU A 109 -18.75 0.41 17.61
CA GLU A 109 -18.74 0.43 16.15
C GLU A 109 -17.45 1.05 15.60
N LEU A 110 -16.93 2.10 16.26
CA LEU A 110 -15.67 2.73 15.87
C LEU A 110 -14.47 1.81 16.11
N LEU A 111 -14.46 1.11 17.24
CA LEU A 111 -13.41 0.14 17.56
C LEU A 111 -13.39 -1.01 16.55
N LEU A 112 -14.56 -1.50 16.14
CA LEU A 112 -14.68 -2.56 15.12
C LEU A 112 -14.09 -2.12 13.77
N VAL A 113 -14.36 -0.88 13.35
CA VAL A 113 -13.82 -0.34 12.09
C VAL A 113 -12.30 -0.17 12.17
N HIS A 114 -11.78 0.35 13.28
CA HIS A 114 -10.32 0.46 13.47
C HIS A 114 -9.63 -0.92 13.48
N ARG A 115 -10.20 -1.92 14.15
CA ARG A 115 -9.67 -3.30 14.11
C ARG A 115 -9.65 -3.86 12.70
N GLN A 116 -10.70 -3.61 11.92
CA GLN A 116 -10.74 -4.04 10.53
C GLN A 116 -9.62 -3.38 9.71
N ALA A 117 -9.41 -2.07 9.83
CA ALA A 117 -8.35 -1.36 9.12
C ALA A 117 -6.94 -1.86 9.51
N VAL A 118 -6.72 -2.11 10.80
CA VAL A 118 -5.46 -2.69 11.31
C VAL A 118 -5.24 -4.12 10.79
N ARG A 119 -6.29 -4.93 10.71
CA ARG A 119 -6.22 -6.30 10.16
C ARG A 119 -5.91 -6.30 8.67
N GLU A 120 -6.64 -5.52 7.89
CA GLU A 120 -6.43 -5.43 6.45
C GLU A 120 -5.04 -4.92 6.12
N SER A 121 -4.55 -3.91 6.84
CA SER A 121 -3.20 -3.37 6.62
C SER A 121 -2.09 -4.35 7.02
N ALA A 122 -2.24 -5.06 8.14
CA ALA A 122 -1.32 -6.13 8.53
C ALA A 122 -1.34 -7.29 7.53
N GLY A 123 -2.53 -7.69 7.07
CA GLY A 123 -2.69 -8.70 6.03
C GLY A 123 -2.03 -8.29 4.73
N ALA A 124 -2.23 -7.04 4.29
CA ALA A 124 -1.61 -6.50 3.09
C ALA A 124 -0.08 -6.49 3.17
N ALA A 125 0.49 -6.19 4.34
CA ALA A 125 1.93 -6.25 4.57
C ALA A 125 2.47 -7.68 4.52
N LEU A 126 1.78 -8.62 5.16
CA LEU A 126 2.15 -10.04 5.15
C LEU A 126 2.03 -10.66 3.76
N ALA A 127 0.96 -10.36 3.01
CA ALA A 127 0.79 -10.82 1.63
C ALA A 127 1.92 -10.26 0.74
N GLY A 128 2.24 -8.97 0.88
CA GLY A 128 3.34 -8.32 0.18
C GLY A 128 4.70 -8.99 0.42
N ALA A 129 4.93 -9.54 1.63
CA ALA A 129 6.14 -10.24 2.00
C ALA A 129 6.13 -11.75 1.69
N GLY A 130 5.14 -12.27 0.97
CA GLY A 130 5.12 -13.67 0.52
C GLY A 130 4.54 -14.67 1.53
N PHE A 131 3.60 -14.24 2.39
CA PHE A 131 2.88 -15.12 3.31
C PHE A 131 1.49 -15.55 2.80
N GLU A 132 1.19 -15.42 1.50
CA GLU A 132 -0.12 -15.69 0.88
C GLU A 132 -0.65 -17.11 1.09
N ALA A 133 0.23 -18.07 1.35
CA ALA A 133 -0.13 -19.46 1.63
C ALA A 133 -0.55 -19.70 3.11
N ASP A 134 -0.30 -18.76 4.03
CA ASP A 134 -0.62 -18.93 5.45
C ASP A 134 -2.16 -19.01 5.65
N PRO A 135 -2.68 -20.04 6.34
CA PRO A 135 -4.12 -20.21 6.54
C PRO A 135 -4.80 -19.03 7.25
N ARG A 136 -4.11 -18.34 8.15
CA ARG A 136 -4.65 -17.18 8.87
C ARG A 136 -4.83 -16.00 7.93
N LEU A 137 -3.86 -15.79 7.04
CA LEU A 137 -3.93 -14.75 6.02
C LEU A 137 -5.01 -15.04 4.99
N ARG A 138 -5.10 -16.30 4.51
CA ARG A 138 -6.20 -16.76 3.65
C ARG A 138 -7.57 -16.59 4.30
N GLY A 139 -7.66 -16.89 5.60
CA GLY A 139 -8.87 -16.67 6.39
C GLY A 139 -9.28 -15.19 6.45
N LEU A 140 -8.34 -14.27 6.69
CA LEU A 140 -8.60 -12.83 6.61
C LEU A 140 -9.07 -12.43 5.20
N ALA A 141 -8.32 -12.81 4.16
CA ALA A 141 -8.63 -12.45 2.78
C ALA A 141 -10.04 -12.90 2.38
N ARG A 142 -10.44 -14.12 2.78
CA ARG A 142 -11.79 -14.64 2.57
C ARG A 142 -12.85 -13.78 3.25
N ARG A 143 -12.72 -13.50 4.55
CA ARG A 143 -13.70 -12.68 5.28
C ARG A 143 -13.81 -11.26 4.73
N THR A 144 -12.68 -10.64 4.37
CA THR A 144 -12.67 -9.31 3.77
C THR A 144 -13.33 -9.33 2.38
N LEU A 145 -13.02 -10.30 1.53
CA LEU A 145 -13.61 -10.41 0.19
C LEU A 145 -15.11 -10.72 0.25
N ASP A 146 -15.56 -11.56 1.18
CA ASP A 146 -16.98 -11.86 1.39
C ASP A 146 -17.74 -10.58 1.77
N ARG A 147 -17.22 -9.78 2.72
CA ARG A 147 -17.86 -8.49 3.11
C ARG A 147 -17.90 -7.48 1.97
N ILE A 148 -16.81 -7.37 1.19
CA ILE A 148 -16.78 -6.53 -0.01
C ILE A 148 -17.86 -7.00 -0.99
N THR A 149 -17.92 -8.31 -1.25
CA THR A 149 -18.87 -8.91 -2.18
C THR A 149 -20.32 -8.67 -1.74
N ASP A 150 -20.62 -8.83 -0.46
CA ASP A 150 -21.96 -8.56 0.09
C ASP A 150 -22.35 -7.09 -0.10
N TYR A 151 -21.42 -6.16 0.13
CA TYR A 151 -21.63 -4.75 -0.17
C TYR A 151 -21.84 -4.51 -1.67
N LEU A 152 -21.01 -5.09 -2.54
CA LEU A 152 -21.09 -4.91 -4.00
C LEU A 152 -22.41 -5.42 -4.59
N ARG A 153 -23.01 -6.45 -3.97
CA ARG A 153 -24.34 -6.97 -4.34
C ARG A 153 -25.49 -6.16 -3.75
N SER A 154 -25.23 -5.33 -2.76
CA SER A 154 -26.26 -4.53 -2.09
C SER A 154 -26.61 -3.26 -2.88
N PRO A 155 -27.80 -2.67 -2.65
CA PRO A 155 -28.14 -1.36 -3.20
C PRO A 155 -27.17 -0.23 -2.78
N LEU A 156 -26.43 -0.43 -1.68
CA LEU A 156 -25.45 0.55 -1.20
C LEU A 156 -24.27 0.70 -2.16
N ALA A 157 -23.94 -0.30 -2.99
CA ALA A 157 -22.87 -0.15 -3.97
C ALA A 157 -23.18 0.86 -5.08
N GLU A 158 -24.47 1.07 -5.38
CA GLU A 158 -24.93 2.07 -6.34
C GLU A 158 -25.20 3.43 -5.67
N LYS A 159 -25.79 3.41 -4.47
CA LYS A 159 -26.17 4.61 -3.72
C LYS A 159 -25.66 4.53 -2.28
N PRO A 160 -24.34 4.67 -2.05
CA PRO A 160 -23.76 4.53 -0.71
C PRO A 160 -23.98 5.75 0.18
N TRP A 161 -24.53 6.85 -0.35
CA TRP A 161 -24.55 8.15 0.31
C TRP A 161 -25.85 8.41 1.05
N ILE A 162 -25.74 8.88 2.29
CA ILE A 162 -26.83 9.41 3.10
C ILE A 162 -26.56 10.85 3.50
N ARG A 163 -27.65 11.59 3.74
CA ARG A 163 -27.56 12.94 4.28
C ARG A 163 -27.41 12.90 5.80
N SER A 164 -26.33 13.48 6.31
CA SER A 164 -26.11 13.69 7.74
C SER A 164 -25.86 15.18 8.00
N GLY A 165 -26.87 15.85 8.55
CA GLY A 165 -26.92 17.31 8.65
C GLY A 165 -26.79 17.99 7.27
N ASN A 166 -25.69 18.73 7.09
CA ASN A 166 -25.36 19.45 5.84
C ASN A 166 -24.35 18.71 4.94
N LYS A 167 -23.93 17.49 5.31
CA LYS A 167 -22.97 16.68 4.56
C LYS A 167 -23.64 15.45 3.95
N GLN A 168 -23.08 14.98 2.83
CA GLN A 168 -23.33 13.65 2.30
C GLN A 168 -22.19 12.75 2.78
N VAL A 169 -22.53 11.63 3.42
CA VAL A 169 -21.58 10.69 4.03
C VAL A 169 -21.94 9.27 3.63
N LEU A 170 -20.98 8.36 3.69
CA LEU A 170 -21.21 6.94 3.45
C LEU A 170 -22.15 6.37 4.51
N HIS A 171 -23.05 5.50 4.07
CA HIS A 171 -23.94 4.73 4.92
C HIS A 171 -23.12 3.94 5.96
N PRO A 172 -23.61 3.80 7.22
CA PRO A 172 -22.88 3.06 8.25
C PRO A 172 -22.55 1.61 7.87
N GLU A 173 -23.42 0.97 7.09
CA GLU A 173 -23.24 -0.40 6.61
C GLU A 173 -22.47 -0.50 5.28
N ALA A 174 -22.06 0.64 4.69
CA ALA A 174 -21.25 0.61 3.48
C ALA A 174 -19.91 -0.06 3.76
N PHE A 175 -19.52 -1.01 2.92
CA PHE A 175 -18.23 -1.70 3.02
C PHE A 175 -17.51 -1.75 1.66
N PRO A 176 -17.20 -0.57 1.06
CA PRO A 176 -16.39 -0.53 -0.15
C PRO A 176 -14.98 -1.07 0.12
N PRO A 177 -14.27 -1.56 -0.92
CA PRO A 177 -12.90 -2.03 -0.76
C PRO A 177 -11.99 -0.92 -0.22
N SER A 178 -11.10 -1.26 0.71
CA SER A 178 -10.01 -0.38 1.11
C SER A 178 -8.76 -0.62 0.26
N ILE A 179 -7.85 0.35 0.21
CA ILE A 179 -6.56 0.19 -0.48
C ILE A 179 -5.73 -0.97 0.12
N HIS A 180 -5.89 -1.24 1.43
CA HIS A 180 -5.25 -2.37 2.09
C HIS A 180 -5.87 -3.70 1.67
N ALA A 181 -7.20 -3.77 1.57
CA ALA A 181 -7.90 -4.95 1.08
C ALA A 181 -7.49 -5.27 -0.38
N LEU A 182 -7.42 -4.25 -1.24
CA LEU A 182 -6.95 -4.43 -2.61
C LEU A 182 -5.51 -4.94 -2.65
N HIS A 183 -4.61 -4.37 -1.83
CA HIS A 183 -3.21 -4.80 -1.77
C HIS A 183 -3.07 -6.23 -1.22
N LEU A 184 -3.85 -6.60 -0.21
CA LEU A 184 -3.96 -7.98 0.27
C LEU A 184 -4.30 -8.93 -0.88
N LEU A 185 -5.38 -8.66 -1.62
CA LEU A 185 -5.82 -9.51 -2.73
C LEU A 185 -4.81 -9.55 -3.87
N ALA A 186 -4.22 -8.40 -4.22
CA ALA A 186 -3.23 -8.24 -5.29
C ALA A 186 -2.00 -9.15 -5.12
N HIS A 187 -1.61 -9.44 -3.87
CA HIS A 187 -0.48 -10.32 -3.57
C HIS A 187 -0.87 -11.79 -3.37
N MET A 188 -2.11 -12.18 -3.68
CA MET A 188 -2.61 -13.55 -3.52
C MET A 188 -3.18 -14.12 -4.84
N PRO A 189 -2.37 -14.33 -5.89
CA PRO A 189 -2.85 -14.67 -7.24
C PRO A 189 -3.65 -15.99 -7.31
N HIS A 190 -3.26 -17.01 -6.53
CA HIS A 190 -4.01 -18.26 -6.44
C HIS A 190 -5.39 -18.04 -5.81
N PHE A 191 -5.47 -17.21 -4.76
CA PHE A 191 -6.73 -16.86 -4.09
C PHE A 191 -7.66 -16.08 -5.02
N GLN A 192 -7.11 -15.17 -5.85
CA GLN A 192 -7.90 -14.47 -6.88
C GLN A 192 -8.54 -15.46 -7.86
N SER A 193 -7.77 -16.47 -8.30
CA SER A 193 -8.25 -17.49 -9.25
C SER A 193 -9.35 -18.37 -8.66
N GLU A 194 -9.25 -18.71 -7.38
CA GLU A 194 -10.28 -19.45 -6.63
C GLU A 194 -11.59 -18.64 -6.45
N HIS A 195 -11.53 -17.32 -6.56
CA HIS A 195 -12.64 -16.41 -6.29
C HIS A 195 -12.97 -15.50 -7.48
N TYR A 196 -12.88 -16.04 -8.70
CA TYR A 196 -13.02 -15.27 -9.93
C TYR A 196 -14.29 -14.40 -9.98
N GLU A 197 -15.47 -14.91 -9.58
CA GLU A 197 -16.73 -14.14 -9.60
C GLU A 197 -16.67 -12.90 -8.72
N ALA A 198 -16.06 -13.01 -7.54
CA ALA A 198 -15.87 -11.89 -6.63
C ALA A 198 -14.87 -10.87 -7.20
N MET A 199 -13.83 -11.35 -7.88
CA MET A 199 -12.88 -10.49 -8.59
C MET A 199 -13.53 -9.76 -9.78
N GLU A 200 -14.47 -10.39 -10.48
CA GLU A 200 -15.25 -9.74 -11.56
C GLU A 200 -16.12 -8.59 -11.03
N MET A 201 -16.87 -8.81 -9.94
CA MET A 201 -17.65 -7.74 -9.31
C MET A 201 -16.76 -6.61 -8.81
N LEU A 202 -15.59 -6.95 -8.25
CA LEU A 202 -14.61 -5.96 -7.81
C LEU A 202 -14.07 -5.14 -9.00
N TYR A 203 -13.75 -5.79 -10.13
CA TYR A 203 -13.34 -5.10 -11.35
C TYR A 203 -14.40 -4.08 -11.80
N GLU A 204 -15.65 -4.52 -11.95
CA GLU A 204 -16.76 -3.65 -12.35
C GLU A 204 -16.96 -2.46 -11.40
N TYR A 205 -16.71 -2.65 -10.11
CA TYR A 205 -16.78 -1.57 -9.12
C TYR A 205 -15.65 -0.55 -9.29
N LEU A 206 -14.40 -1.02 -9.44
CA LEU A 206 -13.22 -0.17 -9.52
C LEU A 206 -13.11 0.59 -10.86
N THR A 207 -13.83 0.15 -11.90
CA THR A 207 -13.91 0.90 -13.17
C THR A 207 -14.92 2.04 -13.18
N ARG A 208 -15.69 2.22 -12.09
CA ARG A 208 -16.69 3.29 -12.00
C ARG A 208 -16.00 4.64 -11.79
N PRO A 209 -16.59 5.75 -12.26
CA PRO A 209 -16.05 7.08 -11.97
C PRO A 209 -15.96 7.34 -10.47
N LEU A 210 -14.83 7.91 -10.03
CA LEU A 210 -14.66 8.31 -8.63
C LEU A 210 -15.71 9.35 -8.23
N PRO A 211 -16.46 9.15 -7.14
CA PRO A 211 -17.38 10.15 -6.61
C PRO A 211 -16.65 11.45 -6.23
N ARG A 212 -17.34 12.58 -6.31
CA ARG A 212 -16.79 13.88 -5.88
C ARG A 212 -16.86 14.09 -4.37
N GLN A 213 -17.69 13.30 -3.68
CA GLN A 213 -17.86 13.36 -2.24
C GLN A 213 -16.61 12.82 -1.53
N GLU A 214 -16.25 13.45 -0.42
CA GLU A 214 -15.19 12.95 0.44
C GLU A 214 -15.59 11.60 1.06
N SER A 215 -14.62 10.71 1.20
CA SER A 215 -14.80 9.45 1.90
C SER A 215 -14.91 9.71 3.41
N VAL A 216 -16.12 9.99 3.87
CA VAL A 216 -16.48 10.15 5.27
C VAL A 216 -17.61 9.20 5.56
N GLN A 217 -17.48 8.38 6.60
CA GLN A 217 -18.50 7.41 6.98
C GLN A 217 -19.14 7.78 8.31
N GLN A 218 -20.46 7.62 8.41
CA GLN A 218 -21.14 7.72 9.69
C GLN A 218 -20.95 6.41 10.46
N ILE A 219 -20.29 6.49 11.62
CA ILE A 219 -20.09 5.36 12.53
C ILE A 219 -20.67 5.75 13.88
N GLY A 220 -21.73 5.04 14.29
CA GLY A 220 -22.53 5.42 15.45
C GLY A 220 -22.97 6.89 15.35
N THR A 221 -22.50 7.72 16.26
CA THR A 221 -22.79 9.18 16.25
C THR A 221 -21.69 10.03 15.59
N ALA A 222 -20.53 9.44 15.28
CA ALA A 222 -19.38 10.14 14.72
C ALA A 222 -19.38 10.14 13.19
N LEU A 223 -18.87 11.23 12.60
CA LEU A 223 -18.50 11.29 11.19
C LEU A 223 -16.99 11.10 11.08
N VAL A 224 -16.58 9.97 10.52
CA VAL A 224 -15.19 9.52 10.53
C VAL A 224 -14.61 9.58 9.11
N PRO A 225 -13.52 10.32 8.88
CA PRO A 225 -12.81 10.29 7.61
C PRO A 225 -12.24 8.89 7.34
N MET A 226 -12.45 8.40 6.11
CA MET A 226 -12.03 7.08 5.64
C MET A 226 -11.20 7.18 4.36
N PRO A 227 -10.02 7.85 4.40
CA PRO A 227 -9.20 8.10 3.22
C PRO A 227 -8.67 6.82 2.55
N GLN A 228 -8.70 5.68 3.26
CA GLN A 228 -8.28 4.38 2.76
C GLN A 228 -9.32 3.69 1.86
N LEU A 229 -10.58 4.13 1.86
CA LEU A 229 -11.62 3.50 1.05
C LEU A 229 -11.48 3.91 -0.42
N VAL A 230 -11.67 2.94 -1.30
CA VAL A 230 -11.63 3.12 -2.75
C VAL A 230 -13.05 3.02 -3.26
N LEU A 231 -13.56 4.13 -3.82
CA LEU A 231 -14.96 4.28 -4.22
C LEU A 231 -15.17 4.23 -5.75
N GLY A 232 -14.12 3.94 -6.50
CA GLY A 232 -14.09 3.92 -7.97
C GLY A 232 -12.67 4.05 -8.51
N ASP A 233 -12.56 4.45 -9.76
CA ASP A 233 -11.29 4.61 -10.47
C ASP A 233 -10.51 5.82 -9.97
N LEU A 234 -9.35 5.58 -9.35
CA LEU A 234 -8.47 6.65 -8.85
C LEU A 234 -7.73 7.40 -9.98
N LEU A 235 -7.81 6.92 -11.23
CA LEU A 235 -7.32 7.61 -12.41
C LEU A 235 -8.48 7.93 -13.38
N PRO A 236 -9.34 8.89 -13.04
CA PRO A 236 -10.59 9.12 -13.79
C PRO A 236 -10.39 9.79 -15.16
N HIS A 237 -9.24 10.43 -15.40
CA HIS A 237 -8.96 11.12 -16.66
C HIS A 237 -7.48 11.07 -17.02
N ARG A 238 -7.18 11.21 -18.32
CA ARG A 238 -5.82 11.04 -18.87
C ARG A 238 -4.73 11.84 -18.15
N ASN A 239 -5.04 13.03 -17.63
CA ASN A 239 -4.06 13.91 -16.97
C ASN A 239 -3.78 13.52 -15.51
N ALA A 240 -4.59 12.63 -14.90
CA ALA A 240 -4.45 12.27 -13.49
C ALA A 240 -3.10 11.60 -13.18
N VAL A 241 -2.48 11.00 -14.20
CA VAL A 241 -1.15 10.40 -14.10
C VAL A 241 -0.02 11.41 -13.90
N GLU A 242 -0.23 12.68 -14.28
CA GLU A 242 0.77 13.75 -14.12
C GLU A 242 0.63 14.48 -12.77
N ASP A 243 -0.55 14.44 -12.15
CA ASP A 243 -0.84 15.18 -10.92
C ASP A 243 -0.07 14.59 -9.72
N ASP A 244 0.03 13.26 -9.67
CA ASP A 244 0.82 12.51 -8.68
C ASP A 244 1.34 11.22 -9.32
N VAL A 245 2.51 11.30 -9.96
CA VAL A 245 3.15 10.18 -10.68
C VAL A 245 3.32 8.94 -9.80
N PRO A 246 3.86 9.04 -8.56
CA PRO A 246 3.98 7.86 -7.70
C PRO A 246 2.63 7.23 -7.32
N ALA A 247 1.60 8.03 -7.04
CA ALA A 247 0.27 7.49 -6.76
C ALA A 247 -0.36 6.81 -7.98
N ALA A 248 -0.17 7.38 -9.17
CA ALA A 248 -0.64 6.78 -10.41
C ALA A 248 0.02 5.44 -10.69
N LEU A 249 1.34 5.34 -10.55
CA LEU A 249 2.05 4.07 -10.71
C LEU A 249 1.66 3.04 -9.64
N ALA A 250 1.49 3.46 -8.39
CA ALA A 250 1.02 2.57 -7.33
C ALA A 250 -0.38 1.99 -7.63
N TRP A 251 -1.28 2.80 -8.20
CA TRP A 251 -2.58 2.34 -8.65
C TRP A 251 -2.50 1.37 -9.84
N LEU A 252 -1.71 1.71 -10.87
CA LEU A 252 -1.51 0.85 -12.05
C LEU A 252 -0.83 -0.48 -11.69
N GLU A 253 0.13 -0.48 -10.77
CA GLU A 253 0.73 -1.71 -10.22
C GLU A 253 -0.31 -2.58 -9.54
N LEU A 254 -1.16 -1.98 -8.71
CA LEU A 254 -2.24 -2.70 -8.03
C LEU A 254 -3.21 -3.32 -9.05
N MET A 255 -3.62 -2.57 -10.07
CA MET A 255 -4.48 -3.08 -11.15
C MET A 255 -3.79 -4.17 -11.98
N ALA A 256 -2.46 -4.09 -12.17
CA ALA A 256 -1.70 -5.13 -12.86
C ALA A 256 -1.66 -6.43 -12.06
N ARG A 257 -1.39 -6.35 -10.75
CA ARG A 257 -1.35 -7.50 -9.83
C ARG A 257 -2.71 -8.18 -9.63
N LEU A 258 -3.80 -7.41 -9.72
CA LEU A 258 -5.18 -7.93 -9.73
C LEU A 258 -5.60 -8.52 -11.10
N GLY A 259 -4.74 -8.41 -12.13
CA GLY A 259 -5.06 -8.86 -13.48
C GLY A 259 -6.03 -7.94 -14.25
N PHE A 260 -6.31 -6.75 -13.72
CA PHE A 260 -7.29 -5.82 -14.27
C PHE A 260 -6.71 -4.84 -15.29
N LEU A 261 -5.42 -4.48 -15.18
CA LEU A 261 -4.78 -3.47 -16.04
C LEU A 261 -5.00 -3.74 -17.54
N ARG A 262 -4.70 -4.97 -18.00
CA ARG A 262 -4.86 -5.37 -19.41
C ARG A 262 -6.29 -5.38 -19.92
N ARG A 263 -7.27 -5.50 -19.02
CA ARG A 263 -8.69 -5.60 -19.35
C ARG A 263 -9.32 -4.21 -19.51
N ASN A 264 -8.69 -3.20 -18.95
CA ASN A 264 -9.15 -1.82 -18.97
C ASN A 264 -8.29 -1.00 -19.96
N GLU A 265 -8.90 -0.60 -21.08
CA GLU A 265 -8.21 0.21 -22.09
C GLU A 265 -7.73 1.56 -21.57
N ASN A 266 -8.46 2.19 -20.63
CA ASN A 266 -8.07 3.49 -20.07
C ASN A 266 -6.79 3.36 -19.25
N TRP A 267 -6.74 2.38 -18.34
CA TRP A 267 -5.53 2.12 -17.54
C TRP A 267 -4.36 1.65 -18.40
N SER A 268 -4.63 0.83 -19.42
CA SER A 268 -3.60 0.43 -20.38
C SER A 268 -3.02 1.64 -21.11
N LYS A 269 -3.86 2.53 -21.66
CA LYS A 269 -3.41 3.78 -22.31
C LYS A 269 -2.65 4.70 -21.34
N MET A 270 -3.07 4.79 -20.09
CA MET A 270 -2.34 5.55 -19.06
C MET A 270 -0.97 4.97 -18.77
N PHE A 271 -0.86 3.65 -18.71
CA PHE A 271 0.42 2.96 -18.55
C PHE A 271 1.33 3.15 -19.78
N GLU A 272 0.80 3.06 -21.01
CA GLU A 272 1.58 3.33 -22.23
C GLU A 272 2.24 4.69 -22.21
N ARG A 273 1.58 5.73 -21.68
CA ARG A 273 2.20 7.05 -21.58
C ARG A 273 3.49 7.05 -20.77
N PHE A 274 3.52 6.29 -19.67
CA PHE A 274 4.76 6.16 -18.89
C PHE A 274 5.84 5.39 -19.66
N VAL A 275 5.46 4.42 -20.51
CA VAL A 275 6.40 3.69 -21.35
C VAL A 275 6.93 4.58 -22.48
N ASP A 276 6.07 5.38 -23.11
CA ASP A 276 6.44 6.33 -24.18
C ASP A 276 7.39 7.44 -23.69
N ASP A 277 7.36 7.74 -22.39
CA ASP A 277 8.24 8.68 -21.71
C ASP A 277 9.63 8.10 -21.39
N CYS A 278 9.84 6.80 -21.64
CA CYS A 278 11.14 6.18 -21.51
C CYS A 278 12.02 6.51 -22.73
N ASP A 279 13.29 6.80 -22.47
CA ASP A 279 14.27 7.01 -23.53
C ASP A 279 14.69 5.68 -24.21
N ARG A 280 15.65 5.76 -25.13
CA ARG A 280 16.18 4.60 -25.85
C ARG A 280 16.90 3.59 -24.95
N SER A 281 17.27 3.95 -23.73
CA SER A 281 17.85 3.06 -22.73
C SER A 281 16.81 2.51 -21.76
N GLY A 282 15.53 2.84 -21.95
CA GLY A 282 14.43 2.41 -21.10
C GLY A 282 14.31 3.21 -19.81
N VAL A 283 15.02 4.35 -19.67
CA VAL A 283 14.96 5.22 -18.49
C VAL A 283 13.83 6.22 -18.66
N TRP A 284 12.95 6.31 -17.67
CA TRP A 284 11.83 7.25 -17.70
C TRP A 284 12.30 8.68 -17.44
N HIS A 285 11.82 9.63 -18.25
CA HIS A 285 12.05 11.06 -18.06
C HIS A 285 10.74 11.84 -17.99
N PRO A 286 10.58 12.79 -17.04
CA PRO A 286 9.37 13.59 -16.95
C PRO A 286 9.28 14.57 -18.12
N HIS A 287 8.11 14.65 -18.76
CA HIS A 287 7.85 15.59 -19.86
C HIS A 287 8.06 17.08 -19.51
N LYS A 288 7.81 17.46 -18.25
CA LYS A 288 7.97 18.84 -17.75
C LYS A 288 8.99 18.75 -16.62
N GLY A 289 10.00 19.63 -16.59
CA GLY A 289 11.21 19.64 -15.75
C GLY A 289 11.05 19.42 -14.23
N MET A 290 10.37 18.36 -13.85
CA MET A 290 10.12 17.87 -12.51
C MET A 290 11.42 17.22 -12.07
N ALA A 291 12.03 17.79 -11.03
CA ALA A 291 13.33 17.30 -10.56
C ALA A 291 13.24 15.90 -9.95
N MET A 292 12.17 15.60 -9.19
CA MET A 292 11.90 14.28 -8.63
C MET A 292 10.41 14.17 -8.32
N PRO A 293 9.73 13.09 -8.76
CA PRO A 293 8.34 12.86 -8.38
C PRO A 293 8.22 12.74 -6.85
N ARG A 294 7.09 13.17 -6.28
CA ARG A 294 6.77 13.01 -4.85
C ARG A 294 5.26 12.83 -4.72
N SER A 295 4.84 12.13 -3.69
CA SER A 295 3.41 11.94 -3.38
C SER A 295 3.12 12.35 -1.95
N ALA A 296 1.94 12.96 -1.76
CA ALA A 296 1.37 13.16 -0.44
C ALA A 296 0.45 12.00 -0.01
N ASN A 297 0.23 11.00 -0.89
CA ASN A 297 -0.63 9.87 -0.62
C ASN A 297 0.02 8.93 0.41
N PRO A 298 -0.60 8.72 1.59
CA PRO A 298 -0.06 7.85 2.64
C PRO A 298 0.26 6.43 2.19
N TYR A 299 -0.53 5.87 1.26
CA TYR A 299 -0.37 4.50 0.80
C TYR A 299 0.91 4.30 -0.03
N VAL A 300 1.40 5.37 -0.65
CA VAL A 300 2.55 5.36 -1.58
C VAL A 300 3.87 5.42 -0.83
N TRP A 301 3.88 5.99 0.38
CA TRP A 301 5.09 6.22 1.17
C TRP A 301 6.03 5.01 1.32
N PRO A 302 5.54 3.76 1.51
CA PRO A 302 6.44 2.61 1.62
C PRO A 302 7.15 2.25 0.32
N MET A 303 6.61 2.65 -0.83
CA MET A 303 7.08 2.28 -2.17
C MET A 303 7.84 3.40 -2.87
N PHE A 304 7.73 4.64 -2.38
CA PHE A 304 8.27 5.82 -3.06
C PHE A 304 8.51 7.02 -2.12
N PRO A 305 9.62 7.77 -2.28
CA PRO A 305 10.84 7.38 -2.98
C PRO A 305 11.62 6.37 -2.12
N LEU A 306 12.27 5.40 -2.75
CA LEU A 306 13.17 4.45 -2.12
C LEU A 306 14.61 4.95 -2.18
N GLU A 307 15.02 5.53 -3.31
CA GLU A 307 16.35 6.10 -3.50
C GLU A 307 16.58 7.40 -2.72
N VAL A 308 17.84 7.58 -2.31
CA VAL A 308 18.31 8.78 -1.57
C VAL A 308 19.00 9.76 -2.49
N THR A 309 19.61 9.27 -3.57
CA THR A 309 20.44 10.10 -4.44
C THR A 309 19.59 10.86 -5.45
N HIS A 310 19.94 12.12 -5.68
CA HIS A 310 19.13 13.05 -6.48
C HIS A 310 19.89 13.60 -7.70
N GLY A 311 20.99 12.96 -8.10
CA GLY A 311 21.86 13.38 -9.19
C GLY A 311 21.73 12.47 -10.42
N GLY A 312 21.92 13.02 -11.62
CA GLY A 312 21.86 12.24 -12.87
C GLY A 312 20.55 11.46 -13.01
N ASP A 313 20.62 10.30 -13.67
CA ASP A 313 19.47 9.43 -13.98
C ASP A 313 18.90 8.67 -12.77
N GLU A 314 19.67 8.59 -11.67
CA GLU A 314 19.29 7.87 -10.44
C GLU A 314 18.01 8.44 -9.80
N ARG A 315 17.73 9.73 -9.98
CA ARG A 315 16.51 10.36 -9.42
C ARG A 315 15.20 9.86 -10.04
N TRP A 316 15.27 9.13 -11.15
CA TRP A 316 14.10 8.54 -11.83
C TRP A 316 14.07 7.02 -11.73
N VAL A 317 15.01 6.40 -11.00
CA VAL A 317 15.13 4.94 -10.97
C VAL A 317 13.91 4.27 -10.34
N ASP A 318 13.33 4.87 -9.29
CA ASP A 318 12.12 4.33 -8.64
C ASP A 318 10.95 4.28 -9.62
N VAL A 319 10.77 5.33 -10.42
CA VAL A 319 9.72 5.40 -11.45
C VAL A 319 9.99 4.40 -12.55
N THR A 320 11.21 4.39 -13.07
CA THR A 320 11.66 3.50 -14.14
C THR A 320 11.48 2.03 -13.74
N PHE A 321 11.90 1.66 -12.54
CA PHE A 321 11.75 0.32 -11.98
C PHE A 321 10.28 -0.07 -11.89
N ARG A 322 9.41 0.81 -11.36
CA ARG A 322 7.98 0.54 -11.24
C ARG A 322 7.32 0.36 -12.60
N ILE A 323 7.70 1.14 -13.61
CA ILE A 323 7.22 0.95 -14.99
C ILE A 323 7.59 -0.46 -15.49
N GLY A 324 8.85 -0.86 -15.33
CA GLY A 324 9.31 -2.21 -15.70
C GLY A 324 8.59 -3.32 -14.94
N LEU A 325 8.33 -3.14 -13.64
CA LEU A 325 7.57 -4.07 -12.81
C LEU A 325 6.12 -4.21 -13.32
N ILE A 326 5.44 -3.11 -13.61
CA ILE A 326 4.08 -3.13 -14.15
C ILE A 326 4.04 -3.79 -15.54
N ALA A 327 5.04 -3.52 -16.39
CA ALA A 327 5.18 -4.20 -17.69
C ALA A 327 5.31 -5.72 -17.51
N ARG A 328 6.16 -6.17 -16.59
CA ARG A 328 6.31 -7.59 -16.25
C ARG A 328 5.01 -8.21 -15.73
N LEU A 329 4.33 -7.53 -14.79
CA LEU A 329 3.09 -8.00 -14.18
C LEU A 329 1.94 -8.08 -15.19
N SER A 330 1.91 -7.15 -16.15
CA SER A 330 0.96 -7.18 -17.27
C SER A 330 1.36 -8.18 -18.35
N GLY A 331 2.47 -8.92 -18.21
CA GLY A 331 2.92 -9.91 -19.17
C GLY A 331 3.41 -9.32 -20.49
N ARG A 332 3.84 -8.05 -20.49
CA ARG A 332 4.58 -7.48 -21.61
C ARG A 332 6.01 -8.05 -21.62
N PRO A 333 6.56 -8.40 -22.80
CA PRO A 333 7.97 -8.77 -22.89
C PRO A 333 8.82 -7.57 -22.46
N ILE A 334 9.84 -7.82 -21.63
CA ILE A 334 10.88 -6.84 -21.33
C ILE A 334 11.98 -7.07 -22.37
N ASP A 335 12.16 -6.13 -23.28
CA ASP A 335 13.27 -6.13 -24.22
C ASP A 335 14.52 -5.67 -23.46
N LEU A 336 15.43 -6.61 -23.19
CA LEU A 336 16.77 -6.28 -22.67
C LEU A 336 17.58 -5.72 -23.84
N ILE A 337 17.94 -4.44 -23.76
CA ILE A 337 18.81 -3.77 -24.74
C ILE A 337 20.27 -4.13 -24.48
#